data_AF-Q9V1M3-F1
#
_entry.id   AF-Q9V1M3-F1
#
_cell.length_a   1.000
_cell.length_b   1.000
_cell.length_c   1.000
_cell.angle_alpha   90.00
_cell.angle_beta   90.00
_cell.angle_gamma   90.00
#
_symmetry.space_group_name_H-M   'P 1'
#
loop_
_entity.id
_entity.type
_entity.pdbx_description
1 polymer ?
#
loop_
_entity_poly.entity_id
_entity_poly.type
_entity_poly.pdbx_seq_one_letter_code
_entity_poly.pdbx_strand_id
1 'polypeptide(L)' 'MSKTITIADDVYYELVKMKGNKSFSELLRELIGKKKKGNLDILMIAFGTMSEEEVKEFKKKIKEVEEWINSWTPVS' A
#
# COMPACT_ATOMS: atom_id res chain seq x y z
N MET A 1 -22.99 -3.68 7.49
CA MET A 1 -23.53 -4.86 6.76
C MET A 1 -22.44 -5.91 6.69
N SER A 2 -22.74 -7.15 7.08
CA SER A 2 -21.86 -8.29 6.85
C SER A 2 -21.88 -8.69 5.37
N LYS A 3 -20.77 -9.25 4.90
CA LYS A 3 -20.63 -9.85 3.57
C LYS A 3 -19.96 -11.20 3.76
N THR A 4 -20.46 -12.23 3.07
CA THR A 4 -19.85 -13.55 3.04
C THR A 4 -18.96 -13.65 1.81
N ILE A 5 -17.74 -14.13 2.00
CA ILE A 5 -16.83 -14.50 0.92
C ILE A 5 -16.55 -15.99 1.05
N THR A 6 -16.47 -16.69 -0.08
CA THR A 6 -16.03 -18.08 -0.14
C THR A 6 -14.58 -18.09 -0.61
N ILE A 7 -13.73 -18.83 0.08
CA ILE A 7 -12.30 -18.99 -0.23
C ILE A 7 -11.96 -20.48 -0.16
N ALA A 8 -10.86 -20.85 -0.79
CA ALA A 8 -10.34 -22.21 -0.67
C ALA A 8 -9.88 -22.51 0.77
N ASP A 9 -9.95 -23.78 1.16
CA ASP A 9 -9.67 -24.21 2.54
C ASP A 9 -8.23 -23.87 2.97
N ASP A 10 -7.26 -24.02 2.06
CA ASP A 10 -5.87 -23.66 2.29
C ASP A 10 -5.72 -22.17 2.63
N VAL A 11 -6.39 -21.28 1.89
CA VAL A 11 -6.43 -19.83 2.16
C VAL A 11 -7.07 -19.55 3.51
N TYR A 12 -8.15 -20.25 3.87
CA TYR A 12 -8.78 -20.10 5.18
C TYR A 12 -7.81 -20.42 6.32
N TYR A 13 -7.11 -21.56 6.25
CA TYR A 13 -6.16 -21.96 7.28
C TYR A 13 -4.97 -21.01 7.37
N GLU A 14 -4.48 -20.48 6.26
CA GLU A 14 -3.45 -19.43 6.27
C GLU A 14 -3.94 -18.16 6.96
N LEU A 15 -5.16 -17.69 6.66
CA LEU A 15 -5.74 -16.52 7.34
C LEU A 15 -5.95 -16.78 8.84
N VAL A 16 -6.35 -17.98 9.25
CA VAL A 16 -6.48 -18.36 10.67
C VAL A 16 -5.15 -18.24 11.39
N LYS A 17 -4.06 -18.78 10.81
CA LYS A 17 -2.70 -18.66 11.36
C LYS A 17 -2.28 -17.20 11.50
N MET A 18 -2.53 -16.38 10.46
CA MET A 18 -2.15 -14.96 10.44
C MET A 18 -2.97 -14.10 11.41
N LYS A 19 -4.25 -14.42 11.62
CA LYS A 19 -5.19 -13.61 12.40
C LYS A 19 -4.84 -13.58 13.89
N GLY A 20 -4.36 -14.68 14.45
CA GLY A 20 -4.17 -14.83 15.89
C GLY A 20 -5.46 -14.50 16.66
N ASN A 21 -5.39 -13.56 17.61
CA ASN A 21 -6.51 -13.12 18.44
C ASN A 21 -7.41 -12.04 17.79
N LYS A 22 -7.02 -11.45 16.65
CA LYS A 22 -7.80 -10.40 15.95
C LYS A 22 -9.05 -10.98 15.30
N SER A 23 -9.97 -10.18 14.81
CA SER A 23 -11.01 -10.61 13.87
C SER A 23 -10.47 -10.74 12.44
N PHE A 24 -11.14 -11.52 11.57
CA PHE A 24 -10.78 -11.55 10.14
C PHE A 24 -10.89 -10.18 9.48
N SER A 25 -11.89 -9.37 9.87
CA SER A 25 -12.03 -8.02 9.33
C SER A 25 -10.85 -7.11 9.69
N GLU A 26 -10.31 -7.23 10.90
CA GLU A 26 -9.09 -6.49 11.30
C GLU A 26 -7.87 -6.96 10.52
N LEU A 27 -7.66 -8.28 10.41
CA LEU A 27 -6.57 -8.83 9.59
C LEU A 27 -6.66 -8.33 8.14
N LEU A 28 -7.83 -8.40 7.51
CA LEU A 28 -8.01 -7.95 6.13
C LEU A 28 -7.79 -6.45 5.99
N ARG A 29 -8.25 -5.62 6.95
CA ARG A 29 -7.95 -4.17 6.96
C ARG A 29 -6.46 -3.90 7.08
N GLU A 30 -5.76 -4.66 7.91
CA GLU A 30 -4.30 -4.55 8.03
C GLU A 30 -3.61 -4.98 6.74
N LEU A 31 -4.02 -6.06 6.09
CA LEU A 31 -3.43 -6.49 4.82
C LEU A 31 -3.68 -5.46 3.70
N ILE A 32 -4.89 -4.91 3.62
CA ILE A 32 -5.24 -3.84 2.69
C ILE A 32 -4.46 -2.55 3.02
N GLY A 33 -4.30 -2.22 4.29
CA GLY A 33 -3.56 -1.04 4.77
C GLY A 33 -2.04 -1.18 4.64
N LYS A 34 -1.49 -2.37 4.87
CA LYS A 34 -0.06 -2.69 4.68
C LYS A 34 0.32 -2.63 3.20
N LYS A 35 -0.57 -3.03 2.28
CA LYS A 35 -0.37 -2.75 0.84
C LYS A 35 -0.25 -1.26 0.54
N LYS A 36 -0.87 -0.38 1.33
CA LYS A 36 -0.69 1.08 1.20
C LYS A 36 0.59 1.61 1.84
N LYS A 37 1.11 0.97 2.90
CA LYS A 37 2.35 1.38 3.57
C LYS A 37 3.63 0.75 2.99
N GLY A 38 3.51 -0.37 2.27
CA GLY A 38 4.65 -1.23 1.90
C GLY A 38 5.74 -0.61 1.02
N ASN A 39 5.47 0.50 0.32
CA ASN A 39 6.49 1.27 -0.38
C ASN A 39 6.95 2.51 0.40
N LEU A 40 6.18 2.98 1.37
CA LEU A 40 6.44 4.23 2.06
C LEU A 40 7.64 4.12 2.99
N ASP A 41 7.81 2.98 3.67
CA ASP A 41 8.96 2.75 4.55
C ASP A 41 10.28 2.59 3.75
N ILE A 42 10.23 1.96 2.58
CA ILE A 42 11.39 1.87 1.66
C ILE A 42 11.74 3.25 1.10
N LEU A 43 10.74 4.04 0.73
CA LEU A 43 10.94 5.43 0.31
C LEU A 43 11.52 6.28 1.44
N MET A 44 11.06 6.12 2.69
CA MET A 44 11.60 6.82 3.87
C MET A 44 13.07 6.46 4.12
N ILE A 45 13.47 5.19 3.95
CA ILE A 45 14.88 4.79 4.03
C ILE A 45 15.69 5.48 2.92
N ALA A 46 15.20 5.47 1.67
CA ALA A 46 15.87 6.13 0.56
C ALA A 46 16.01 7.65 0.78
N PHE A 47 14.98 8.30 1.34
CA PHE A 47 15.04 9.73 1.69
C PHE A 47 16.06 10.04 2.78
N GLY A 48 16.28 9.14 3.73
CA GLY A 48 17.26 9.33 4.81
C GLY A 48 18.71 9.33 4.34
N THR A 49 19.00 8.73 3.17
CA THR A 49 20.35 8.66 2.58
C THR A 49 20.60 9.70 1.48
N MET A 50 19.57 10.46 1.10
CA MET A 50 19.65 11.44 0.01
C MET A 50 20.32 12.75 0.48
N SER A 51 21.18 13.31 -0.36
CA SER A 51 21.64 14.69 -0.23
C SER A 51 20.47 15.67 -0.41
N GLU A 52 20.65 16.92 0.02
CA GLU A 52 19.63 17.96 -0.19
C GLU A 52 19.29 18.16 -1.68
N GLU A 53 20.27 18.00 -2.56
CA GLU A 53 20.10 18.09 -4.01
C GLU A 53 19.25 16.93 -4.54
N GLU A 54 19.52 15.70 -4.09
CA GLU A 54 18.73 14.52 -4.46
C GLU A 54 17.29 14.63 -3.97
N VAL A 55 17.07 15.15 -2.76
CA VAL A 55 15.72 15.42 -2.23
C VAL A 55 14.99 16.45 -3.10
N LYS A 56 15.69 17.50 -3.54
CA LYS A 56 15.10 18.56 -4.38
C LYS A 56 14.70 18.03 -5.76
N GLU A 57 15.55 17.23 -6.38
CA GLU A 57 15.24 16.56 -7.65
C GLU A 57 14.08 15.57 -7.50
N PHE A 58 14.07 14.79 -6.43
CA PHE A 58 13.00 13.84 -6.17
C PHE A 58 11.65 14.54 -6.01
N LYS A 59 11.59 15.63 -5.23
CA LYS A 59 10.37 16.44 -5.08
C LYS A 59 9.86 16.96 -6.43
N LYS A 60 10.77 17.38 -7.32
CA LYS A 60 10.42 17.82 -8.66
C LYS A 60 9.78 16.68 -9.47
N LYS A 61 10.38 15.50 -9.48
CA LYS A 61 9.86 14.32 -10.20
C LYS A 61 8.49 13.87 -9.68
N ILE A 62 8.28 13.89 -8.35
CA ILE A 62 6.97 13.57 -7.76
C ILE A 62 5.90 14.54 -8.25
N LYS A 63 6.19 15.85 -8.25
CA LYS A 63 5.26 16.85 -8.74
C LYS A 63 4.92 16.65 -10.22
N GLU A 64 5.90 16.33 -11.06
CA GLU A 64 5.67 16.01 -12.48
C GLU A 64 4.77 14.79 -12.67
N VAL A 65 4.95 13.74 -11.85
CA VAL A 65 4.09 12.55 -11.87
C VAL A 65 2.67 12.88 -11.38
N GLU A 66 2.52 13.70 -10.32
CA GLU A 66 1.21 14.15 -9.84
C GLU A 66 0.48 14.96 -10.91
N GLU A 67 1.16 15.90 -11.59
CA GLU A 67 0.61 16.67 -12.71
C GLU A 67 0.21 15.75 -13.87
N TRP A 68 1.06 14.78 -14.22
CA TRP A 68 0.76 13.79 -15.26
C TRP A 68 -0.48 12.96 -14.92
N ILE A 69 -0.58 12.42 -13.70
CA ILE A 69 -1.75 11.64 -13.24
C ILE A 69 -3.01 12.51 -13.27
N ASN A 70 -2.93 13.77 -12.83
CA ASN A 70 -4.07 14.68 -12.85
C ASN A 70 -4.48 15.09 -14.27
N SER A 71 -3.54 15.11 -15.22
CA SER A 71 -3.82 15.31 -16.64
C SER A 71 -4.37 14.06 -17.33
N TRP A 72 -4.23 12.88 -16.70
CA TRP A 72 -4.64 11.62 -17.27
C TRP A 72 -6.16 11.47 -17.19
N THR A 73 -6.82 11.59 -18.34
CA THR A 73 -8.20 11.13 -18.53
C THR A 73 -8.18 9.69 -19.03
N PRO A 74 -8.87 8.74 -18.35
CA PRO A 74 -9.01 7.39 -18.88
C PRO A 74 -9.69 7.44 -20.24
N VAL A 75 -9.10 6.79 -21.25
CA VAL A 75 -9.80 6.53 -22.50
C VAL A 75 -10.92 5.53 -22.16
N SER A 76 -12.16 6.00 -22.22
CA SER A 76 -13.38 5.18 -22.05
C SER A 76 -13.57 4.19 -23.19
#